data_AF-A0AAD6WUS9-F1
#
_entry.id   AF-A0AAD6WUS9-F1
#
_cell.length_a   1.000
_cell.length_b   1.000
_cell.length_c   1.000
_cell.angle_alpha   90.00
_cell.angle_beta   90.00
_cell.angle_gamma   90.00
#
_symmetry.space_group_name_H-M   'P 1'
#
loop_
_entity.id
_entity.type
_entity.pdbx_description
1 polymer ?
#
loop_
_entity_poly.entity_id
_entity_poly.type
_entity_poly.pdbx_seq_one_letter_code
_entity_poly.pdbx_strand_id
1 'polypeptide(L)'
;MSLVTFNCLAVLENPRVPDDKKPKSCIVDAQIFLNGSLPSLVACLRWYNAENFEFPDMIGTYSLWIQAANMTEAVEHFSTSLKTKDYQFAGDILDLIHLGPAEEIDPFHRAIVHVCGTVSKPNENDGIFEINAEQYISALKLPGAIRFKVVIPNIPRYSKKKPVPSANSRALITGHITDVEHLLDAEEKPRSVLHFVIEMNTVVFLGSVKGGTGETPVMKPAFKTEGGTPSQLKFSFAKQLQTPSPAERANKKRKREESTQSDKGEGSSKPKD
;
A
#
# COMPACT_ATOMS: atom_id res chain seq x y z
N MET A 1 -16.48 -5.58 1.02
CA MET A 1 -15.26 -5.24 0.27
C MET A 1 -14.04 -5.37 1.16
N SER A 2 -13.24 -6.41 0.93
CA SER A 2 -11.95 -6.60 1.58
C SER A 2 -10.85 -6.18 0.58
N LEU A 3 -9.71 -5.72 1.08
CA LEU A 3 -8.63 -5.17 0.27
C LEU A 3 -7.33 -5.27 1.06
N VAL A 4 -6.25 -5.67 0.41
CA VAL A 4 -4.90 -5.64 0.97
C VAL A 4 -3.97 -5.05 -0.04
N THR A 5 -3.27 -4.00 0.38
CA THR A 5 -2.20 -3.42 -0.42
C THR A 5 -0.96 -3.17 0.40
N PHE A 6 0.20 -3.32 -0.22
CA PHE A 6 1.48 -2.97 0.38
C PHE A 6 2.10 -1.84 -0.44
N ASN A 7 2.70 -0.89 0.26
CA ASN A 7 3.56 0.14 -0.30
C ASN A 7 4.95 -0.10 0.31
N CYS A 8 5.91 -0.50 -0.52
CA CYS A 8 7.23 -0.93 -0.03
C CYS A 8 8.34 -0.61 -1.02
N LEU A 9 9.57 -0.63 -0.50
CA LEU A 9 10.75 -0.79 -1.33
C LEU A 9 11.04 -2.28 -1.49
N ALA A 10 11.46 -2.68 -2.68
CA ALA A 10 11.85 -4.04 -2.96
C ALA A 10 13.01 -4.08 -3.93
N VAL A 11 13.80 -5.15 -3.81
CA VAL A 11 14.71 -5.59 -4.86
C VAL A 11 13.94 -6.57 -5.75
N LEU A 12 13.93 -6.32 -7.06
CA LEU A 12 13.27 -7.19 -8.03
C LEU A 12 14.31 -8.03 -8.75
N GLU A 13 14.04 -9.33 -8.85
CA GLU A 13 14.92 -10.31 -9.46
C GLU A 13 14.17 -11.18 -10.46
N ASN A 14 14.93 -11.78 -11.37
CA ASN A 14 14.47 -12.82 -12.31
C ASN A 14 13.16 -12.47 -13.05
N PRO A 15 13.08 -11.35 -13.79
CA PRO A 15 11.91 -11.05 -14.60
C PRO A 15 11.69 -12.12 -15.66
N ARG A 16 10.47 -12.66 -15.72
CA ARG A 16 10.08 -13.77 -16.63
C ARG A 16 8.76 -13.47 -17.30
N VAL A 17 8.61 -13.94 -18.55
CA VAL A 17 7.33 -13.90 -19.27
C VAL A 17 6.67 -15.28 -19.13
N PRO A 18 5.49 -15.39 -18.48
CA PRO A 18 4.86 -16.69 -18.22
C PRO A 18 4.19 -17.32 -19.44
N ASP A 19 3.85 -16.52 -20.45
CA ASP A 19 3.15 -16.94 -21.66
C ASP A 19 3.64 -16.10 -22.83
N ASP A 20 4.31 -16.73 -23.80
CA ASP A 20 4.84 -16.07 -25.01
C ASP A 20 3.76 -15.34 -25.82
N LYS A 21 2.48 -15.75 -25.68
CA LYS A 21 1.34 -15.06 -26.31
C LYS A 21 0.94 -13.78 -25.59
N LYS A 22 1.46 -13.54 -24.38
CA LYS A 22 1.22 -12.37 -23.53
C LYS A 22 2.55 -11.73 -23.13
N PRO A 23 3.33 -11.20 -24.10
CA PRO A 23 4.69 -10.73 -23.86
C PRO A 23 4.78 -9.55 -22.87
N LYS A 24 3.66 -8.84 -22.63
CA LYS A 24 3.58 -7.76 -21.64
C LYS A 24 3.30 -8.25 -20.21
N SER A 25 2.99 -9.52 -20.01
CA SER A 25 2.84 -10.07 -18.65
C SER A 25 4.23 -10.47 -18.16
N CYS A 26 4.62 -9.95 -17.01
CA CYS A 26 5.88 -10.29 -16.36
C CYS A 26 5.62 -10.89 -14.98
N ILE A 27 6.46 -11.83 -14.54
CA ILE A 27 6.53 -12.33 -13.17
C ILE A 27 7.95 -12.11 -12.67
N VAL A 28 8.06 -11.51 -11.49
CA VAL A 28 9.33 -11.19 -10.81
C VAL A 28 9.34 -11.79 -9.41
N ASP A 29 10.53 -12.13 -8.94
CA ASP A 29 10.77 -12.42 -7.54
C ASP A 29 11.04 -11.07 -6.86
N ALA A 30 10.36 -10.78 -5.76
CA ALA A 30 10.52 -9.54 -5.03
C ALA A 30 11.01 -9.81 -3.61
N GLN A 31 12.15 -9.22 -3.26
CA GLN A 31 12.68 -9.24 -1.90
C GLN A 31 12.32 -7.93 -1.20
N ILE A 32 11.52 -8.03 -0.14
CA ILE A 32 11.04 -6.88 0.65
C ILE A 32 11.65 -6.98 2.04
N PHE A 33 12.46 -6.00 2.41
CA PHE A 33 13.17 -6.01 3.68
C PHE A 33 12.29 -5.51 4.82
N LEU A 34 12.19 -6.32 5.88
CA LEU A 34 11.58 -5.88 7.13
C LEU A 34 12.70 -5.25 7.96
N ASN A 35 12.65 -3.94 8.15
CA ASN A 35 13.67 -3.13 8.86
C ASN A 35 14.31 -3.87 10.05
N GLY A 36 15.65 -3.88 10.09
CA GLY A 36 16.46 -4.41 11.19
C GLY A 36 17.06 -5.78 10.88
N SER A 37 17.06 -6.66 11.88
CA SER A 37 17.62 -8.03 11.79
C SER A 37 16.61 -9.08 11.31
N LEU A 38 15.44 -8.65 10.84
CA LEU A 38 14.38 -9.55 10.41
C LEU A 38 14.69 -10.12 9.02
N PRO A 39 14.28 -11.36 8.74
CA PRO A 39 14.39 -11.91 7.40
C PRO A 39 13.55 -11.07 6.42
N SER A 40 14.08 -10.90 5.20
CA SER A 40 13.32 -10.33 4.10
C SER A 40 12.14 -11.22 3.74
N LEU A 41 11.03 -10.62 3.34
CA LEU A 41 9.95 -11.31 2.65
C LEU A 41 10.35 -11.55 1.20
N VAL A 42 9.97 -12.70 0.68
CA VAL A 42 10.09 -13.10 -0.72
C VAL A 42 8.67 -13.26 -1.27
N ALA A 43 8.38 -12.55 -2.35
CA ALA A 43 7.08 -12.55 -2.99
C ALA A 43 7.17 -12.89 -4.47
N CYS A 44 6.19 -13.66 -4.95
CA CYS A 44 6.00 -13.92 -6.38
C CYS A 44 5.03 -12.87 -6.93
N LEU A 45 5.54 -11.89 -7.66
CA LEU A 45 4.74 -10.76 -8.12
C LEU A 45 4.53 -10.79 -9.61
N ARG A 46 3.28 -10.57 -10.03
CA ARG A 46 2.91 -10.40 -11.43
C ARG A 46 2.73 -8.92 -11.76
N TRP A 47 3.17 -8.53 -12.95
CA TRP A 47 3.07 -7.17 -13.43
C TRP A 47 2.66 -7.13 -14.90
N TYR A 48 1.87 -6.12 -15.27
CA TYR A 48 1.54 -5.83 -16.66
C TYR A 48 2.40 -4.67 -17.15
N ASN A 49 3.40 -5.00 -17.97
CA ASN A 49 4.34 -4.07 -18.55
C ASN A 49 3.71 -3.33 -19.75
N ALA A 50 2.83 -2.37 -19.45
CA ALA A 50 2.14 -1.58 -20.47
C ALA A 50 3.12 -0.76 -21.33
N GLU A 51 4.16 -0.22 -20.69
CA GLU A 51 5.10 0.77 -21.23
C GLU A 51 6.34 0.16 -21.90
N ASN A 52 6.42 -1.18 -21.97
CA ASN A 52 7.62 -1.90 -22.44
C ASN A 52 8.88 -1.49 -21.66
N PHE A 53 8.74 -1.31 -20.36
CA PHE A 53 9.84 -1.12 -19.43
C PHE A 53 10.81 -2.30 -19.53
N GLU A 54 12.10 -2.00 -19.62
CA GLU A 54 13.16 -2.99 -19.60
C GLU A 54 13.82 -2.95 -18.22
N PHE A 55 13.91 -4.11 -17.57
CA PHE A 55 14.65 -4.21 -16.32
C PHE A 55 16.13 -3.98 -16.64
N PRO A 56 16.82 -3.06 -15.94
CA PRO A 56 18.26 -2.89 -16.08
C PRO A 56 19.01 -4.21 -15.85
N ASP A 57 20.17 -4.37 -16.49
CA ASP A 57 21.02 -5.55 -16.31
C ASP A 57 21.56 -5.72 -14.87
N MET A 58 21.51 -4.64 -14.08
CA MET A 58 21.92 -4.63 -12.66
C MET A 58 20.70 -4.73 -11.74
N ILE A 59 20.92 -5.35 -10.58
CA ILE A 59 19.91 -5.42 -9.50
C ILE A 59 19.55 -4.00 -9.04
N GLY A 60 18.28 -3.65 -9.17
CA GLY A 60 17.74 -2.33 -8.83
C GLY A 60 16.83 -2.35 -7.61
N THR A 61 16.69 -1.19 -6.96
CA THR A 61 15.67 -0.95 -5.93
C THR A 61 14.45 -0.26 -6.56
N TYR A 62 13.27 -0.72 -6.19
CA TYR A 62 12.00 -0.27 -6.74
C TYR A 62 11.04 0.15 -5.63
N SER A 63 10.28 1.22 -5.87
CA SER A 63 9.07 1.51 -5.09
C SER A 63 7.90 0.78 -5.72
N LEU A 64 7.20 -0.03 -4.93
CA LEU A 64 6.09 -0.85 -5.38
C LEU A 64 4.80 -0.51 -4.63
N TRP A 65 3.70 -0.47 -5.37
CA TRP A 65 2.35 -0.59 -4.82
C TRP A 65 1.76 -1.92 -5.29
N ILE A 66 1.47 -2.83 -4.36
CA ILE A 66 1.06 -4.20 -4.67
C ILE A 66 -0.25 -4.60 -4.01
N GLN A 67 -1.01 -5.48 -4.66
CA GLN A 67 -2.05 -6.30 -4.03
C GLN A 67 -1.50 -7.70 -3.76
N ALA A 68 -1.81 -8.28 -2.60
CA ALA A 68 -1.24 -9.56 -2.18
C ALA A 68 -2.24 -10.55 -1.58
N ALA A 69 -2.03 -11.83 -1.81
CA ALA A 69 -2.70 -12.93 -1.13
C ALA A 69 -1.67 -13.98 -0.68
N ASN A 70 -2.03 -14.86 0.26
CA ASN A 70 -1.11 -15.92 0.68
C ASN A 70 -0.67 -16.77 -0.51
N MET A 71 0.60 -17.18 -0.50
CA MET A 71 1.10 -18.13 -1.47
C MET A 71 0.41 -19.48 -1.27
N THR A 72 -0.04 -20.10 -2.37
CA THR A 72 -0.62 -21.43 -2.36
C THR A 72 -0.06 -22.25 -3.52
N GLU A 73 -0.25 -23.56 -3.50
CA GLU A 73 0.16 -24.44 -4.61
C GLU A 73 -0.58 -24.14 -5.93
N ALA A 74 -1.70 -23.41 -5.87
CA ALA A 74 -2.44 -22.98 -7.06
C ALA A 74 -1.77 -21.80 -7.79
N VAL A 75 -0.81 -21.11 -7.15
CA VAL A 75 -0.07 -20.03 -7.80
C VAL A 75 1.00 -20.63 -8.71
N GLU A 76 0.86 -20.38 -10.00
CA GLU A 76 1.90 -20.68 -10.98
C GLU A 76 3.12 -19.78 -10.69
N HIS A 77 4.23 -20.38 -10.26
CA HIS A 77 5.53 -19.72 -10.17
C HIS A 77 6.47 -20.32 -11.22
N PHE A 78 7.18 -19.48 -11.97
CA PHE A 78 8.06 -19.89 -13.08
C PHE A 78 9.54 -19.86 -12.68
N SER A 79 9.81 -19.76 -11.37
CA SER A 79 11.15 -19.78 -10.83
C SER A 79 11.77 -21.18 -10.90
N THR A 80 13.04 -21.23 -11.29
CA THR A 80 13.86 -22.46 -11.34
C THR A 80 14.60 -22.74 -10.03
N SER A 81 14.79 -21.72 -9.18
CA SER A 81 15.56 -21.79 -7.92
C SER A 81 14.66 -21.88 -6.69
N LEU A 82 13.60 -21.07 -6.65
CA LEU A 82 12.61 -21.01 -5.58
C LEU A 82 11.40 -21.91 -5.86
N LYS A 83 10.91 -22.56 -4.80
CA LYS A 83 9.68 -23.36 -4.73
C LYS A 83 8.56 -22.55 -4.08
N THR A 84 7.31 -22.99 -4.22
CA THR A 84 6.12 -22.36 -3.59
C THR A 84 6.32 -22.01 -2.12
N LYS A 85 6.95 -22.90 -1.34
CA LYS A 85 7.16 -22.70 0.11
C LYS A 85 8.18 -21.60 0.46
N ASP A 86 9.01 -21.19 -0.50
CA ASP A 86 10.04 -20.17 -0.29
C ASP A 86 9.43 -18.75 -0.36
N TYR A 87 8.24 -18.62 -0.97
CA TYR A 87 7.48 -17.38 -1.03
C TYR A 87 6.51 -17.26 0.16
N GLN A 88 6.51 -16.09 0.79
CA GLN A 88 5.53 -15.78 1.85
C GLN A 88 4.17 -15.40 1.26
N PHE A 89 4.14 -14.77 0.09
CA PHE A 89 2.91 -14.38 -0.58
C PHE A 89 3.07 -14.24 -2.10
N ALA A 90 1.94 -14.16 -2.81
CA ALA A 90 1.88 -13.81 -4.22
C ALA A 90 1.06 -12.53 -4.40
N GLY A 91 1.27 -11.81 -5.50
CA GLY A 91 0.58 -10.56 -5.71
C GLY A 91 0.62 -10.00 -7.12
N ASP A 92 -0.08 -8.88 -7.29
CA ASP A 92 -0.07 -8.08 -8.49
C ASP A 92 0.55 -6.71 -8.18
N ILE A 93 1.50 -6.30 -9.01
CA ILE A 93 2.07 -4.94 -8.97
C ILE A 93 1.10 -4.00 -9.69
N LEU A 94 0.59 -3.03 -8.93
CA LEU A 94 -0.29 -1.96 -9.42
C LEU A 94 0.51 -0.78 -9.96
N ASP A 95 1.62 -0.46 -9.30
CA ASP A 95 2.53 0.62 -9.68
C ASP A 95 3.98 0.23 -9.38
N LEU A 96 4.90 0.63 -10.25
CA LEU A 96 6.32 0.28 -10.21
C LEU A 96 7.16 1.47 -10.62
N ILE A 97 8.04 1.91 -9.73
CA ILE A 97 8.98 3.01 -9.99
C ILE A 97 10.39 2.52 -9.68
N HIS A 98 11.26 2.53 -10.70
CA HIS A 98 12.68 2.27 -10.52
C HIS A 98 13.35 3.46 -9.84
N LEU A 99 14.04 3.21 -8.72
CA LEU A 99 14.70 4.26 -7.94
C LEU A 99 16.20 4.38 -8.24
N GLY A 100 16.82 3.28 -8.67
CA GLY A 100 18.25 3.21 -8.98
C GLY A 100 18.86 1.85 -8.64
N PRO A 101 20.18 1.71 -8.82
CA PRO A 101 20.92 0.50 -8.43
C PRO A 101 20.73 0.19 -6.93
N ALA A 102 20.68 -1.10 -6.57
CA ALA A 102 20.49 -1.53 -5.19
C ALA A 102 21.64 -1.12 -4.25
N GLU A 103 22.82 -0.81 -4.80
CA GLU A 103 23.98 -0.31 -4.05
C GLU A 103 23.86 1.16 -3.64
N GLU A 104 23.04 1.95 -4.35
CA GLU A 104 22.88 3.39 -4.13
C GLU A 104 21.67 3.72 -3.26
N ILE A 105 20.64 2.85 -3.26
CA ILE A 105 19.38 3.06 -2.55
C ILE A 105 19.17 1.95 -1.52
N ASP A 106 19.23 2.33 -0.24
CA ASP A 106 18.94 1.43 0.89
C ASP A 106 17.50 0.87 0.80
N PRO A 107 17.32 -0.44 0.57
CA PRO A 107 15.99 -1.04 0.47
C PRO A 107 15.38 -1.37 1.84
N PHE A 108 16.11 -1.16 2.96
CA PHE A 108 15.67 -1.51 4.32
C PHE A 108 14.64 -0.51 4.88
N HIS A 109 13.47 -0.47 4.26
CA HIS A 109 12.34 0.35 4.70
C HIS A 109 11.13 -0.51 5.06
N ARG A 110 10.49 -0.18 6.19
CA ARG A 110 9.31 -0.90 6.66
C ARG A 110 8.16 -0.77 5.67
N ALA A 111 7.77 -1.87 5.05
CA ALA A 111 6.59 -1.93 4.21
C ALA A 111 5.35 -1.38 4.95
N ILE A 112 4.68 -0.41 4.34
CA ILE A 112 3.40 0.10 4.80
C ILE A 112 2.32 -0.82 4.23
N VAL A 113 1.42 -1.29 5.08
CA VAL A 113 0.31 -2.14 4.65
C VAL A 113 -1.01 -1.45 4.97
N HIS A 114 -1.92 -1.50 4.00
CA HIS A 114 -3.32 -1.16 4.18
C HIS A 114 -4.15 -2.44 4.05
N VAL A 115 -4.83 -2.82 5.13
CA VAL A 115 -5.69 -4.01 5.16
C VAL A 115 -7.11 -3.65 5.56
N CYS A 116 -8.06 -4.01 4.71
CA CYS A 116 -9.49 -3.97 4.97
C CYS A 116 -10.04 -5.39 4.96
N GLY A 117 -10.70 -5.78 6.04
CA GLY A 117 -11.16 -7.16 6.20
C GLY A 117 -12.09 -7.33 7.39
N THR A 118 -12.43 -8.59 7.66
CA THR A 118 -13.28 -8.97 8.79
C THR A 118 -12.41 -9.26 10.00
N VAL A 119 -12.77 -8.69 11.14
CA VAL A 119 -12.03 -8.83 12.40
C VAL A 119 -12.42 -10.12 13.11
N SER A 120 -11.41 -10.87 13.57
CA SER A 120 -11.53 -12.07 14.38
C SER A 120 -10.65 -12.00 15.63
N LYS A 121 -10.99 -12.79 16.65
CA LYS A 121 -10.23 -12.94 17.91
C LYS A 121 -9.76 -11.61 18.54
N PRO A 122 -10.64 -10.63 18.78
CA PRO A 122 -10.25 -9.40 19.45
C PRO A 122 -9.87 -9.69 20.91
N ASN A 123 -8.75 -9.13 21.34
CA ASN A 123 -8.28 -9.14 22.71
C ASN A 123 -8.05 -7.69 23.17
N GLU A 124 -9.01 -7.15 23.92
CA GLU A 124 -8.98 -5.76 24.40
C GLU A 124 -7.86 -5.49 25.40
N ASN A 125 -7.48 -6.50 26.20
CA ASN A 125 -6.45 -6.36 27.22
C ASN A 125 -5.07 -6.17 26.60
N ASP A 126 -4.75 -6.99 25.60
CA ASP A 126 -3.43 -6.93 24.95
C ASP A 126 -3.42 -5.92 23.79
N GLY A 127 -4.59 -5.55 23.27
CA GLY A 127 -4.69 -4.70 22.08
C GLY A 127 -4.32 -5.44 20.81
N ILE A 128 -4.70 -6.70 20.72
CA ILE A 128 -4.37 -7.59 19.60
C ILE A 128 -5.67 -8.08 18.98
N PHE A 129 -5.71 -8.16 17.66
CA PHE A 129 -6.81 -8.79 16.94
C PHE A 129 -6.31 -9.34 15.61
N GLU A 130 -7.08 -10.25 15.01
CA GLU A 130 -6.78 -10.78 13.69
C GLU A 130 -7.71 -10.13 12.65
N ILE A 131 -7.22 -9.96 11.43
CA ILE A 131 -8.01 -9.52 10.30
C ILE A 131 -7.79 -10.45 9.12
N ASN A 132 -8.89 -10.97 8.59
CA ASN A 132 -8.91 -11.80 7.40
C ASN A 132 -9.38 -10.95 6.22
N ALA A 133 -8.53 -10.85 5.20
CA ALA A 133 -8.86 -10.13 3.99
C ALA A 133 -8.83 -11.08 2.79
N GLU A 134 -9.97 -11.14 2.11
CA GLU A 134 -10.15 -11.92 0.90
C GLU A 134 -10.10 -10.97 -0.30
N GLN A 135 -9.23 -11.25 -1.26
CA GLN A 135 -9.17 -10.46 -2.48
C GLN A 135 -8.75 -11.32 -3.67
N TYR A 136 -9.17 -10.88 -4.84
CA TYR A 136 -8.69 -11.46 -6.08
C TYR A 136 -7.28 -10.95 -6.37
N ILE A 137 -6.39 -11.87 -6.75
CA ILE A 137 -5.14 -11.54 -7.42
C ILE A 137 -5.07 -12.36 -8.72
N SER A 138 -4.51 -11.77 -9.77
CA SER A 138 -4.48 -12.35 -11.10
C SER A 138 -3.68 -13.67 -11.16
N ALA A 139 -2.74 -13.84 -10.24
CA ALA A 139 -1.96 -15.06 -10.09
C ALA A 139 -2.79 -16.28 -9.61
N LEU A 140 -3.82 -16.06 -8.78
CA LEU A 140 -4.64 -17.14 -8.22
C LEU A 140 -5.83 -17.52 -9.10
N LYS A 141 -6.31 -16.62 -9.98
CA LYS A 141 -7.54 -16.77 -10.80
C LYS A 141 -8.83 -17.01 -9.98
N LEU A 142 -8.72 -17.13 -8.65
CA LEU A 142 -9.77 -17.31 -7.66
C LEU A 142 -9.52 -16.33 -6.50
N PRO A 143 -10.54 -16.05 -5.65
CA PRO A 143 -10.32 -15.27 -4.44
C PRO A 143 -9.25 -15.90 -3.54
N GLY A 144 -8.19 -15.16 -3.28
CA GLY A 144 -7.18 -15.49 -2.29
C GLY A 144 -7.53 -14.89 -0.93
N ALA A 145 -6.93 -15.44 0.11
CA ALA A 145 -7.01 -14.87 1.45
C ALA A 145 -5.61 -14.58 1.97
N ILE A 146 -5.50 -13.53 2.78
CA ILE A 146 -4.30 -13.20 3.55
C ILE A 146 -4.75 -12.78 4.94
N ARG A 147 -3.99 -13.22 5.94
CA ARG A 147 -4.33 -13.04 7.34
C ARG A 147 -3.28 -12.19 8.02
N PHE A 148 -3.75 -11.27 8.84
CA PHE A 148 -2.88 -10.39 9.61
C PHE A 148 -3.23 -10.48 11.09
N LYS A 149 -2.20 -10.46 11.92
CA LYS A 149 -2.31 -10.21 13.35
C LYS A 149 -1.93 -8.77 13.59
N VAL A 150 -2.88 -7.97 14.07
CA VAL A 150 -2.71 -6.55 14.29
C VAL A 150 -2.40 -6.31 15.76
N VAL A 151 -1.31 -5.60 16.01
CA VAL A 151 -0.86 -5.21 17.35
C VAL A 151 -0.97 -3.70 17.49
N ILE A 152 -1.75 -3.25 18.48
CA ILE A 152 -1.87 -1.84 18.82
C ILE A 152 -0.70 -1.46 19.74
N PRO A 153 0.21 -0.56 19.31
CA PRO A 153 1.40 -0.23 20.09
C PRO A 153 1.04 0.49 21.39
N ASN A 154 1.88 0.31 22.41
CA ASN A 154 1.74 0.97 23.71
C ASN A 154 2.27 2.41 23.66
N ILE A 155 1.57 3.28 22.93
CA ILE A 155 1.91 4.72 22.80
C ILE A 155 0.96 5.59 23.64
N PRO A 156 1.36 6.82 24.05
CA PRO A 156 0.54 7.70 24.89
C PRO A 156 -0.90 7.91 24.39
N ARG A 157 -1.10 7.92 23.06
CA ARG A 157 -2.40 8.00 22.40
C ARG A 157 -3.39 6.93 22.88
N TYR A 158 -2.93 5.72 23.18
CA TYR A 158 -3.75 4.58 23.56
C TYR A 158 -3.61 4.17 25.03
N SER A 159 -3.00 5.03 25.86
CA SER A 159 -2.76 4.77 27.29
C SER A 159 -4.03 4.45 28.10
N LYS A 160 -5.16 5.06 27.73
CA LYS A 160 -6.45 4.86 28.43
C LYS A 160 -7.25 3.66 27.90
N LYS A 161 -7.32 3.52 26.57
CA LYS A 161 -8.06 2.47 25.89
C LYS A 161 -7.50 2.25 24.49
N LYS A 162 -7.21 1.01 24.16
CA LYS A 162 -6.79 0.60 22.81
C LYS A 162 -8.02 0.47 21.90
N PRO A 163 -7.98 1.00 20.65
CA PRO A 163 -9.11 0.94 19.73
C PRO A 163 -9.23 -0.44 19.05
N VAL A 164 -9.56 -1.48 19.82
CA VAL A 164 -9.77 -2.84 19.32
C VAL A 164 -11.18 -2.95 18.71
N PRO A 165 -11.32 -3.34 17.43
CA PRO A 165 -12.64 -3.57 16.82
C PRO A 165 -13.33 -4.81 17.39
N SER A 166 -14.66 -4.80 17.37
CA SER A 166 -15.44 -5.96 17.80
C SER A 166 -15.30 -7.13 16.82
N ALA A 167 -15.48 -8.36 17.31
CA ALA A 167 -15.50 -9.54 16.47
C ALA A 167 -16.58 -9.42 15.39
N ASN A 168 -16.31 -9.93 14.19
CA ASN A 168 -17.19 -9.87 13.01
C ASN A 168 -17.52 -8.43 12.54
N SER A 169 -16.79 -7.43 13.02
CA SER A 169 -16.80 -6.09 12.42
C SER A 169 -15.84 -6.01 11.24
N ARG A 170 -15.99 -4.96 10.44
CA ARG A 170 -15.05 -4.59 9.39
C ARG A 170 -14.19 -3.44 9.88
N ALA A 171 -12.90 -3.54 9.61
CA ALA A 171 -11.96 -2.47 9.88
C ALA A 171 -11.03 -2.27 8.69
N LEU A 172 -10.61 -1.02 8.48
CA LEU A 172 -9.46 -0.67 7.64
C LEU A 172 -8.31 -0.29 8.56
N ILE A 173 -7.21 -1.03 8.45
CA ILE A 173 -5.99 -0.84 9.22
C ILE A 173 -4.91 -0.32 8.29
N THR A 174 -4.13 0.63 8.78
CA THR A 174 -2.86 1.05 8.18
C THR A 174 -1.76 0.89 9.20
N GLY A 175 -0.64 0.28 8.82
CA GLY A 175 0.47 0.02 9.72
C GLY A 175 1.70 -0.48 8.99
N HIS A 176 2.65 -1.04 9.73
CA HIS A 176 3.87 -1.61 9.19
C HIS A 176 3.97 -3.09 9.54
N ILE A 177 4.50 -3.91 8.62
CA ILE A 177 4.83 -5.30 8.94
C ILE A 177 6.04 -5.31 9.87
N THR A 178 5.90 -6.02 10.99
CA THR A 178 6.96 -6.18 11.98
C THR A 178 7.43 -7.62 12.13
N ASP A 179 6.64 -8.60 11.70
CA ASP A 179 7.01 -10.01 11.81
C ASP A 179 6.13 -10.89 10.89
N VAL A 180 6.51 -12.15 10.74
CA VAL A 180 5.72 -13.19 10.05
C VAL A 180 5.64 -14.44 10.92
N GLU A 181 4.43 -14.73 11.39
CA GLU A 181 4.13 -15.97 12.08
C GLU A 181 3.92 -17.08 11.06
N HIS A 182 4.59 -18.21 11.26
CA HIS A 182 4.50 -19.38 10.38
C HIS A 182 3.76 -20.52 11.06
N LEU A 183 3.00 -21.29 10.28
CA LEU A 183 2.60 -22.63 10.65
C LEU A 183 3.83 -23.53 10.59
N LEU A 184 4.09 -24.24 11.67
CA LEU A 184 5.18 -25.21 11.74
C LEU A 184 4.67 -26.60 11.31
N ASP A 185 5.55 -27.39 10.70
CA ASP A 185 5.31 -28.80 10.44
C ASP A 185 5.59 -29.68 11.68
N ALA A 186 5.51 -31.00 11.52
CA ALA A 186 5.78 -31.95 12.60
C ALA A 186 7.24 -31.94 13.08
N GLU A 187 8.16 -31.36 12.30
CA GLU A 187 9.58 -31.19 12.63
C GLU A 187 9.89 -29.76 13.11
N GLU A 188 8.86 -28.98 13.47
CA GLU A 188 8.95 -27.57 13.89
C GLU A 188 9.56 -26.64 12.82
N LYS A 189 9.53 -27.02 11.54
CA LYS A 189 10.02 -26.18 10.45
C LYS A 189 8.91 -25.30 9.88
N PRO A 190 9.21 -24.05 9.48
CA PRO A 190 8.23 -23.19 8.81
C PRO A 190 7.67 -23.84 7.54
N ARG A 191 6.36 -24.07 7.51
CA ARG A 191 5.65 -24.67 6.37
C ARG A 191 4.95 -23.64 5.50
N SER A 192 4.20 -22.73 6.13
CA SER A 192 3.44 -21.68 5.45
C SER A 192 3.20 -20.50 6.37
N VAL A 193 2.91 -19.34 5.79
CA VAL A 193 2.57 -18.15 6.59
C VAL A 193 1.21 -18.33 7.26
N LEU A 194 1.19 -18.19 8.58
CA LEU A 194 -0.02 -18.14 9.38
C LEU A 194 -0.59 -16.71 9.39
N HIS A 195 0.24 -15.75 9.81
CA HIS A 195 -0.11 -14.33 9.89
C HIS A 195 1.08 -13.45 9.52
N PHE A 196 0.80 -12.34 8.84
CA PHE A 196 1.70 -11.19 8.87
C PHE A 196 1.36 -10.34 10.10
N VAL A 197 2.36 -10.00 10.92
CA VAL A 197 2.16 -9.19 12.12
C VAL A 197 2.31 -7.72 11.73
N ILE A 198 1.27 -6.93 12.00
CA ILE A 198 1.23 -5.49 11.72
C ILE A 198 1.25 -4.72 13.03
N GLU A 199 2.23 -3.82 13.18
CA GLU A 199 2.13 -2.73 14.16
C GLU A 199 1.22 -1.64 13.60
N MET A 200 0.11 -1.39 14.30
CA MET A 200 -0.95 -0.50 13.84
C MET A 200 -0.59 0.98 14.01
N ASN A 201 -0.70 1.74 12.91
CA ASN A 201 -0.66 3.21 12.95
C ASN A 201 -2.07 3.78 13.12
N THR A 202 -3.01 3.36 12.26
CA THR A 202 -4.38 3.87 12.21
C THR A 202 -5.38 2.74 12.02
N VAL A 203 -6.57 2.91 12.61
CA VAL A 203 -7.74 2.04 12.43
C VAL A 203 -8.96 2.88 12.09
N VAL A 204 -9.72 2.45 11.09
CA VAL A 204 -11.02 3.00 10.71
C VAL A 204 -12.06 1.90 10.83
N PHE A 205 -13.10 2.14 11.63
CA PHE A 205 -14.20 1.20 11.84
C PHE A 205 -15.22 1.35 10.72
N LEU A 206 -15.51 0.26 10.02
CA LEU A 206 -16.39 0.24 8.85
C LEU A 206 -17.76 -0.40 9.15
N GLY A 207 -18.10 -0.55 10.44
CA GLY A 207 -19.36 -1.14 10.90
C GLY A 207 -19.31 -2.67 11.07
N SER A 208 -20.43 -3.24 11.49
CA SER A 208 -20.58 -4.68 11.69
C SER A 208 -21.27 -5.33 10.50
N VAL A 209 -20.81 -6.51 10.10
CA VAL A 209 -21.58 -7.38 9.19
C VAL A 209 -22.68 -8.01 10.05
N LYS A 210 -23.76 -7.27 10.31
CA LYS A 210 -24.93 -7.86 10.95
C LYS A 210 -25.49 -8.89 9.97
N GLY A 211 -25.28 -10.17 10.25
CA GLY A 211 -25.78 -11.31 9.45
C GLY A 211 -27.29 -11.47 9.43
N GLY A 212 -28.05 -10.41 9.69
CA GLY A 212 -29.47 -10.37 9.41
C GLY A 212 -29.66 -9.84 8.01
N THR A 213 -30.37 -10.60 7.18
CA THR A 213 -31.25 -10.06 6.13
C THR A 213 -32.28 -9.12 6.78
N GLY A 214 -31.83 -8.04 7.42
CA GLY A 214 -32.68 -6.90 7.65
C GLY A 214 -32.96 -6.38 6.27
N GLU A 215 -34.18 -6.66 5.79
CA GLU A 215 -34.74 -6.00 4.62
C GLU A 215 -34.28 -4.56 4.66
N THR A 216 -33.54 -4.13 3.63
CA THR A 216 -33.24 -2.72 3.47
C THR A 216 -34.58 -2.04 3.57
N PRO A 217 -34.85 -1.17 4.58
CA PRO A 217 -36.15 -0.56 4.70
C PRO A 217 -36.39 0.08 3.34
N VAL A 218 -37.41 -0.42 2.62
CA VAL A 218 -37.78 0.13 1.33
C VAL A 218 -38.03 1.60 1.61
N MET A 219 -37.06 2.46 1.26
CA MET A 219 -37.23 3.89 1.34
C MET A 219 -38.31 4.17 0.32
N LYS A 220 -39.57 4.17 0.78
CA LYS A 220 -40.63 4.84 0.05
C LYS A 220 -40.09 6.26 -0.16
N PRO A 221 -39.88 6.71 -1.41
CA PRO A 221 -39.39 8.05 -1.65
C PRO A 221 -40.33 9.00 -0.90
N ALA A 222 -39.78 9.76 0.03
CA ALA A 222 -40.53 10.76 0.76
C ALA A 222 -40.84 11.91 -0.20
N PHE A 223 -41.83 11.73 -1.07
CA PHE A 223 -42.53 12.84 -1.69
C PHE A 223 -43.36 13.52 -0.59
N LYS A 224 -42.71 14.43 0.13
CA LYS A 224 -43.39 15.55 0.78
C LYS A 224 -43.17 16.78 -0.09
N THR A 225 -44.04 16.95 -1.09
CA THR A 225 -44.76 18.21 -1.29
C THR A 225 -45.29 18.64 0.10
N GLU A 226 -45.05 19.82 0.66
CA GLU A 226 -45.06 21.17 0.11
C GLU A 226 -44.15 22.10 0.95
N GLY A 227 -43.55 23.11 0.31
CA GLY A 227 -43.27 24.40 0.98
C GLY A 227 -41.84 24.74 1.42
N GLY A 228 -40.82 23.95 1.11
CA GLY A 228 -39.43 24.29 1.43
C GLY A 228 -38.66 24.86 0.24
N THR A 229 -38.27 26.14 0.30
CA THR A 229 -37.38 26.77 -0.70
C THR A 229 -36.11 25.93 -0.88
N PRO A 230 -35.75 25.54 -2.12
CA PRO A 230 -34.59 24.70 -2.38
C PRO A 230 -33.31 25.45 -1.99
N SER A 231 -32.64 24.97 -0.95
CA SER A 231 -31.26 25.35 -0.66
C SER A 231 -30.38 24.82 -1.79
N GLN A 232 -30.09 25.66 -2.79
CA GLN A 232 -29.12 25.35 -3.82
C GLN A 232 -27.74 25.17 -3.16
N LEU A 233 -27.21 23.95 -3.22
CA LEU A 233 -25.80 23.67 -2.95
C LEU A 233 -24.96 24.52 -3.92
N LYS A 234 -24.41 25.62 -3.43
CA LYS A 234 -23.49 26.47 -4.18
C LYS A 234 -22.14 25.77 -4.28
N PHE A 235 -21.91 25.04 -5.36
CA PHE A 235 -20.57 24.61 -5.75
C PHE A 235 -19.85 25.78 -6.42
N SER A 236 -18.91 26.42 -5.72
CA SER A 236 -18.04 27.44 -6.31
C SER A 236 -16.90 26.76 -7.09
N PHE A 237 -17.16 26.32 -8.33
CA PHE A 237 -16.12 25.96 -9.30
C PHE A 237 -15.62 27.17 -10.11
N ALA A 238 -15.46 28.33 -9.46
CA ALA A 238 -15.03 29.56 -10.11
C ALA A 238 -13.55 29.84 -9.83
N LYS A 239 -12.69 29.16 -10.59
CA LYS A 239 -11.46 29.73 -11.16
C LYS A 239 -10.97 28.78 -12.25
N GLN A 240 -11.60 28.87 -13.42
CA GLN A 240 -10.93 28.49 -14.66
C GLN A 240 -9.61 29.24 -14.71
N LEU A 241 -8.49 28.51 -14.60
CA LEU A 241 -7.19 29.01 -15.00
C LEU A 241 -7.28 29.30 -16.51
N GLN A 242 -7.54 30.56 -16.86
CA GLN A 242 -7.32 31.02 -18.22
C GLN A 242 -5.82 30.92 -18.47
N THR A 243 -5.44 29.97 -19.32
CA THR A 243 -4.10 29.94 -19.93
C THR A 243 -3.96 31.23 -20.76
N PRO A 244 -2.94 32.08 -20.48
CA PRO A 244 -2.78 33.33 -21.22
C PRO A 244 -2.50 33.03 -22.70
N SER A 245 -3.17 33.78 -23.57
CA SER A 245 -2.97 33.77 -25.01
C SER A 245 -1.51 34.11 -25.36
N PRO A 246 -0.91 33.48 -26.40
CA PRO A 246 0.47 33.76 -26.83
C PRO A 246 0.77 35.25 -27.09
N ALA A 247 -0.24 36.07 -27.39
CA ALA A 247 -0.08 37.51 -27.64
C ALA A 247 0.34 38.32 -26.39
N GLU A 248 0.04 37.84 -25.16
CA GLU A 248 0.38 38.57 -23.93
C GLU A 248 1.84 38.36 -23.47
N ARG A 249 2.56 37.38 -24.04
CA ARG A 249 3.98 37.13 -23.71
C ARG A 249 4.95 38.13 -24.35
N ALA A 250 4.55 38.87 -25.38
CA ALA A 250 5.46 39.77 -26.10
C ALA A 250 5.73 41.10 -25.35
N ASN A 251 4.79 41.60 -24.55
CA ASN A 251 4.91 42.92 -23.92
C ASN A 251 5.55 42.91 -22.52
N LYS A 252 5.84 41.74 -21.94
CA LYS A 252 6.44 41.64 -20.60
C LYS A 252 7.97 41.57 -20.59
N LYS A 253 8.62 41.53 -21.76
CA LYS A 253 10.08 41.43 -21.90
C LYS A 253 10.81 42.79 -21.96
N ARG A 254 10.09 43.92 -21.89
CA ARG A 254 10.67 45.27 -22.06
C ARG A 254 10.67 46.15 -20.80
N LYS A 255 10.39 45.60 -19.62
CA LYS A 255 10.31 46.36 -18.35
C LYS A 255 11.24 45.82 -17.26
N ARG A 256 12.31 45.11 -17.63
CA ARG A 256 13.29 44.50 -16.72
C ARG A 256 14.73 44.90 -17.06
N GLU A 257 14.92 46.16 -17.44
CA GLU A 257 16.23 46.78 -17.59
C GLU A 257 16.10 48.23 -17.10
N GLU A 258 15.95 48.42 -15.79
CA GLU A 258 16.25 49.68 -15.06
C GLU A 258 15.91 49.49 -13.58
N SER A 259 16.82 48.84 -12.84
CA SER A 259 16.97 49.06 -11.40
C SER A 259 18.32 48.48 -10.95
N THR A 260 19.38 49.18 -11.34
CA THR A 260 20.75 48.97 -10.84
C THR A 260 21.11 50.18 -9.98
N GLN A 261 21.06 50.04 -8.65
CA GLN A 261 21.88 50.80 -7.69
C GLN A 261 21.64 50.21 -6.30
N SER A 262 22.62 49.47 -5.78
CA SER A 262 23.63 49.94 -4.81
C SER A 262 23.20 49.61 -3.39
N ASP A 263 23.81 48.58 -2.79
CA ASP A 263 24.29 48.77 -1.44
C ASP A 263 25.50 47.89 -1.12
N LYS A 264 26.51 48.55 -0.54
CA LYS A 264 27.76 47.98 -0.05
C LYS A 264 27.55 47.60 1.41
N GLY A 265 27.91 46.39 1.80
CA GLY A 265 27.94 45.99 3.20
C GLY A 265 29.01 44.93 3.43
N GLU A 266 30.22 45.38 3.77
CA GLU A 266 31.30 44.55 4.32
C GLU A 266 30.90 44.07 5.72
N GLY A 267 31.06 42.77 5.98
CA GLY A 267 30.76 42.15 7.27
C GLY A 267 31.71 40.99 7.55
N SER A 268 32.89 41.34 8.04
CA SER A 268 33.91 40.46 8.62
C SER A 268 33.39 39.72 9.85
N SER A 269 33.53 38.39 9.90
CA SER A 269 33.45 37.63 11.16
C SER A 269 34.51 36.53 11.20
N LYS A 270 35.39 36.65 12.18
CA LYS A 270 36.47 35.74 12.58
C LYS A 270 35.97 34.34 13.02
N PRO A 271 36.83 33.31 12.94
CA PRO A 271 36.58 32.03 13.61
C PRO A 271 36.89 32.13 15.11
N LYS A 272 36.20 31.30 15.91
CA LYS A 272 36.59 30.97 17.28
C LYS A 272 37.03 29.52 17.33
N ASP A 273 38.08 29.32 18.12
CA ASP A 273 38.69 28.06 18.53
C ASP A 273 37.72 27.07 19.19
#